data_AF-I7GLN9-F1
#
_entry.id   AF-I7GLN9-F1
#
_cell.length_a   1.000
_cell.length_b   1.000
_cell.length_c   1.000
_cell.angle_alpha   90.00
_cell.angle_beta   90.00
_cell.angle_gamma   90.00
#
_symmetry.space_group_name_H-M   'P 1'
#
loop_
_entity.id
_entity.type
_entity.pdbx_description
1 polymer ?
#
loop_
_entity_poly.entity_id
_entity_poly.type
_entity_poly.pdbx_seq_one_letter_code
_entity_poly.pdbx_strand_id
1 'polypeptide(L)'
;MKESTTKYYFILSPYRGKRNTNLRFLNKLIPVLKIDHSHVLVKVSSTDSDSFVKRIRAIVGNVLRAPCRRVSVEDMAHAARKLGLKVDEDCEECQKAKDRMERITRKIKDSDAYRRDELRLQGDPWRKAAQVEKEFCQLQWAVDPPEKHRAELRRRLLELRMQQNSHDPSSGVQEFISGISSPSLSEKQYFLRWMEWGLARVAQPRLRQPPETLLTLRPKHGGATDLGELLWPEPLGVEHFLREMGQFYEAESCLVEAGRLPAGQRRFAHFPGLASELLLTGLPLELIDGSTLSMPVRWVTGLLKELHVRLERRPRLVVLSALGVPGTGKSTLLNTMFGLRFATGKSCSPRGAFMQLITVAEGFSQDPGCDHILVIDSGGLIGGALTSAGDRFELEASLATLLMGLSNVTVISLAETKDIPAAILHAFLRLEKTGHMPNYQFVYQNLHDVSVPGPRPRDKRQLLDPPGDLSRAAAQMEKQSDGFRALAGLAFCDPEKQHIWHIPGLWHGAPPMAAVSLAYSEAIFELKRCLLENIRNGLSNQNKNIQQLIELVRRL
;
A
#
# COMPACT_ATOMS: atom_id res chain seq x y z
N MET A 1 36.04 -36.50 6.01
CA MET A 1 35.58 -35.51 5.02
C MET A 1 36.48 -35.63 3.80
N LYS A 2 35.94 -36.12 2.67
CA LYS A 2 36.67 -36.11 1.40
C LYS A 2 36.85 -34.65 0.95
N GLU A 3 37.98 -34.36 0.32
CA GLU A 3 38.53 -33.04 0.03
C GLU A 3 37.49 -31.94 -0.24
N SER A 4 37.33 -31.04 0.73
CA SER A 4 36.53 -29.82 0.57
C SER A 4 37.41 -28.75 -0.07
N THR A 5 36.94 -28.13 -1.16
CA THR A 5 37.57 -26.94 -1.78
C THR A 5 37.26 -25.66 -1.00
N THR A 6 36.49 -25.75 0.08
CA THR A 6 36.12 -24.61 0.93
C THR A 6 37.35 -24.13 1.70
N LYS A 7 37.68 -22.84 1.57
CA LYS A 7 38.72 -22.18 2.38
C LYS A 7 38.12 -21.78 3.73
N TYR A 8 38.76 -22.19 4.82
CA TYR A 8 38.32 -21.87 6.18
C TYR A 8 39.22 -20.80 6.79
N TYR A 9 38.61 -19.76 7.37
CA TYR A 9 39.29 -18.71 8.12
C TYR A 9 38.87 -18.75 9.59
N PHE A 10 39.82 -18.64 10.52
CA PHE A 10 39.58 -18.72 11.95
C PHE A 10 39.96 -17.41 12.64
N ILE A 11 39.04 -16.86 13.45
CA ILE A 11 39.34 -15.73 14.34
C ILE A 11 39.43 -16.27 15.77
N LEU A 12 40.63 -16.20 16.34
CA LEU A 12 40.91 -16.63 17.71
C LEU A 12 40.95 -15.40 18.63
N SER A 13 40.07 -15.37 19.63
CA SER A 13 40.21 -14.48 20.78
C SER A 13 40.55 -15.32 22.02
N PRO A 14 41.84 -15.53 22.32
CA PRO A 14 42.23 -16.37 23.43
C PRO A 14 41.93 -15.66 24.76
N TYR A 15 40.88 -16.11 25.45
CA TYR A 15 40.65 -15.75 26.86
C TYR A 15 41.75 -16.39 27.73
N ARG A 16 42.17 -15.72 28.81
CA ARG A 16 43.32 -16.10 29.65
C ARG A 16 43.29 -17.61 29.96
N GLY A 17 44.36 -18.33 29.60
CA GLY A 17 44.60 -19.74 29.97
C GLY A 17 44.33 -20.81 28.90
N LYS A 18 43.59 -20.55 27.81
CA LYS A 18 43.24 -21.58 26.80
C LYS A 18 44.05 -21.54 25.49
N ARG A 19 45.10 -20.71 25.41
CA ARG A 19 45.92 -20.53 24.19
C ARG A 19 46.51 -21.85 23.67
N ASN A 20 47.09 -22.66 24.56
CA ASN A 20 47.75 -23.91 24.19
C ASN A 20 46.76 -24.97 23.69
N THR A 21 45.56 -25.02 24.26
CA THR A 21 44.50 -25.95 23.86
C THR A 21 43.96 -25.59 22.47
N ASN A 22 43.71 -24.31 22.21
CA ASN A 22 43.25 -23.82 20.90
C ASN A 22 44.30 -24.06 19.81
N LEU A 23 45.59 -23.85 20.11
CA LEU A 23 46.69 -24.14 19.17
C LEU A 23 46.81 -25.63 18.87
N ARG A 24 46.69 -26.51 19.87
CA ARG A 24 46.68 -27.97 19.63
C ARG A 24 45.51 -28.39 18.75
N PHE A 25 44.32 -27.82 18.95
CA PHE A 25 43.16 -28.11 18.12
C PHE A 25 43.35 -27.61 16.68
N LEU A 26 43.86 -26.38 16.52
CA LEU A 26 44.13 -25.82 15.21
C LEU A 26 45.21 -26.63 14.45
N ASN A 27 46.27 -27.08 15.12
CA ASN A 27 47.30 -27.94 14.52
C ASN A 27 46.76 -29.28 14.02
N LYS A 28 45.70 -29.81 14.63
CA LYS A 28 44.99 -31.00 14.12
C LYS A 28 44.17 -30.69 12.85
N LEU A 29 43.67 -29.46 12.72
CA LEU A 29 42.85 -29.02 11.59
C LEU A 29 43.68 -28.58 10.38
N ILE A 30 44.90 -28.07 10.57
CA ILE A 30 45.82 -27.64 9.50
C ILE A 30 45.92 -28.67 8.34
N PRO A 31 46.23 -29.95 8.57
CA PRO A 31 46.38 -30.92 7.49
C PRO A 31 45.04 -31.31 6.85
N VAL A 32 43.93 -31.24 7.60
CA VAL A 32 42.59 -31.64 7.13
C VAL A 32 41.95 -30.55 6.26
N LEU A 33 42.13 -29.29 6.64
CA LEU A 33 41.49 -28.14 6.03
C LEU A 33 42.44 -27.31 5.14
N LYS A 34 43.69 -27.77 4.96
CA LYS A 34 44.74 -27.10 4.17
C LYS A 34 44.93 -25.63 4.59
N ILE A 35 44.98 -25.37 5.89
CA ILE A 35 45.05 -24.01 6.49
C ILE A 35 46.53 -23.59 6.66
N ASP A 36 46.82 -22.33 6.38
CA ASP A 36 48.12 -21.70 6.69
C ASP A 36 47.96 -20.50 7.65
N HIS A 37 49.06 -19.82 7.98
CA HIS A 37 49.05 -18.64 8.87
C HIS A 37 48.26 -17.44 8.33
N SER A 38 47.97 -17.37 7.03
CA SER A 38 47.14 -16.31 6.44
C SER A 38 45.65 -16.50 6.73
N HIS A 39 45.25 -17.73 7.07
CA HIS A 39 43.86 -18.11 7.38
C HIS A 39 43.49 -17.96 8.87
N VAL A 40 44.45 -17.63 9.73
CA VAL A 40 44.24 -17.52 11.17
C VAL A 40 44.48 -16.08 11.62
N LEU A 41 43.45 -15.47 12.19
CA LEU A 41 43.46 -14.14 12.76
C LEU A 41 43.43 -14.25 14.28
N VAL A 42 44.32 -13.55 14.98
CA VAL A 42 44.38 -13.57 16.45
C VAL A 42 44.08 -12.18 16.98
N LYS A 43 43.04 -12.06 17.82
CA LYS A 43 42.67 -10.83 18.52
C LYS A 43 43.00 -10.95 20.00
N VAL A 44 44.07 -10.27 20.41
CA VAL A 44 44.48 -10.11 21.82
C VAL A 44 44.40 -8.63 22.22
N SER A 45 44.53 -8.34 23.52
CA SER A 45 44.47 -6.97 24.05
C SER A 45 45.55 -6.04 23.47
N SER A 46 46.67 -6.58 22.99
CA SER A 46 47.75 -5.83 22.33
C SER A 46 47.63 -5.75 20.81
N THR A 47 46.58 -6.32 20.20
CA THR A 47 46.39 -6.25 18.75
C THR A 47 45.88 -4.86 18.38
N ASP A 48 46.59 -4.19 17.48
CA ASP A 48 46.11 -2.94 16.89
C ASP A 48 44.79 -3.17 16.15
N SER A 49 43.77 -2.39 16.53
CA SER A 49 42.40 -2.59 16.05
C SER A 49 42.25 -2.19 14.58
N ASP A 50 42.97 -1.16 14.13
CA ASP A 50 42.86 -0.66 12.75
C ASP A 50 43.47 -1.65 11.74
N SER A 51 44.67 -2.14 11.99
CA SER A 51 45.32 -3.16 11.15
C SER A 51 44.55 -4.48 11.14
N PHE A 52 43.96 -4.89 12.27
CA PHE A 52 43.11 -6.08 12.34
C PHE A 52 41.86 -5.95 11.47
N VAL A 53 41.17 -4.82 11.53
CA VAL A 53 39.99 -4.53 10.69
C VAL A 53 40.38 -4.48 9.21
N LYS A 54 41.50 -3.83 8.86
CA LYS A 54 42.02 -3.81 7.48
C LYS A 54 42.28 -5.22 6.95
N ARG A 55 42.87 -6.09 7.77
CA ARG A 55 43.15 -7.49 7.39
C ARG A 55 41.88 -8.32 7.21
N ILE A 56 40.88 -8.16 8.09
CA ILE A 56 39.56 -8.77 7.89
C ILE A 56 38.94 -8.29 6.59
N ARG A 57 38.94 -6.97 6.34
CA ARG A 57 38.36 -6.39 5.12
C ARG A 57 39.06 -6.91 3.87
N ALA A 58 40.38 -7.10 3.90
CA ALA A 58 41.14 -7.69 2.80
C ALA A 58 40.78 -9.17 2.57
N ILE A 59 40.66 -9.98 3.62
CA ILE A 59 40.26 -11.39 3.53
C ILE A 59 38.84 -11.51 2.97
N VAL A 60 37.88 -10.78 3.55
CA VAL A 60 36.50 -10.74 3.08
C VAL A 60 36.43 -10.26 1.64
N GLY A 61 37.18 -9.21 1.29
CA GLY A 61 37.31 -8.72 -0.09
C GLY A 61 37.81 -9.78 -1.06
N ASN A 62 38.82 -10.58 -0.68
CA ASN A 62 39.35 -11.67 -1.49
C ASN A 62 38.35 -12.83 -1.64
N VAL A 63 37.62 -13.18 -0.56
CA VAL A 63 36.57 -14.21 -0.61
C VAL A 63 35.41 -13.78 -1.51
N LEU A 64 34.99 -12.51 -1.42
CA LEU A 64 33.92 -11.94 -2.25
C LEU A 64 34.32 -11.78 -3.73
N ARG A 65 35.62 -11.61 -4.02
CA ARG A 65 36.15 -11.55 -5.40
C ARG A 65 36.22 -12.90 -6.09
N ALA A 66 36.24 -14.01 -5.33
CA ALA A 66 36.23 -15.34 -5.93
C ALA A 66 34.97 -15.50 -6.80
N PRO A 67 35.06 -16.14 -7.97
CA PRO A 67 33.90 -16.36 -8.83
C PRO A 67 32.89 -17.23 -8.08
N CYS A 68 31.84 -16.59 -7.56
CA CYS A 68 30.72 -17.31 -7.00
C CYS A 68 29.94 -17.94 -8.15
N ARG A 69 29.67 -19.24 -8.09
CA ARG A 69 28.79 -19.91 -9.04
C ARG A 69 27.39 -19.32 -8.85
N ARG A 70 27.02 -18.38 -9.71
CA ARG A 70 25.66 -17.85 -9.76
C ARG A 70 24.80 -18.87 -10.49
N VAL A 71 23.76 -19.33 -9.82
CA VAL A 71 22.75 -20.23 -10.36
C VAL A 71 21.42 -19.50 -10.16
N SER A 72 20.55 -19.51 -11.18
CA SER A 72 19.22 -18.95 -11.03
C SER A 72 18.41 -19.80 -10.03
N VAL A 73 17.36 -19.24 -9.43
CA VAL A 73 16.50 -20.01 -8.51
C VAL A 73 15.82 -21.15 -9.26
N GLU A 74 15.48 -20.91 -10.52
CA GLU A 74 14.91 -21.86 -11.47
C GLU A 74 15.87 -23.03 -11.75
N ASP A 75 17.15 -22.74 -11.99
CA ASP A 75 18.17 -23.78 -12.20
C ASP A 75 18.47 -24.56 -10.90
N MET A 76 18.29 -23.93 -9.74
CA MET A 76 18.41 -24.60 -8.43
C MET A 76 17.30 -25.62 -8.21
N ALA A 77 16.13 -25.49 -8.84
CA ALA A 77 15.04 -26.45 -8.71
C ALA A 77 15.47 -27.87 -9.14
N HIS A 78 16.32 -28.00 -10.16
CA HIS A 78 16.84 -29.31 -10.57
C HIS A 78 17.73 -29.95 -9.50
N ALA A 79 18.57 -29.15 -8.84
CA ALA A 79 19.38 -29.61 -7.72
C ALA A 79 18.51 -29.98 -6.50
N ALA A 80 17.48 -29.17 -6.21
CA ALA A 80 16.53 -29.43 -5.13
C ALA A 80 15.83 -30.80 -5.31
N ARG A 81 15.35 -31.09 -6.52
CA ARG A 81 14.75 -32.39 -6.87
C ARG A 81 15.74 -33.55 -6.67
N LYS A 82 16.99 -33.40 -7.11
CA LYS A 82 18.05 -34.41 -6.92
C LYS A 82 18.35 -34.68 -5.44
N LEU A 83 18.16 -33.68 -4.58
CA LEU A 83 18.33 -33.78 -3.13
C LEU A 83 17.06 -34.26 -2.41
N GLY A 84 15.97 -34.58 -3.13
CA GLY A 84 14.69 -35.00 -2.55
C GLY A 84 13.89 -33.86 -1.92
N LEU A 85 14.23 -32.60 -2.20
CA LEU A 85 13.48 -31.44 -1.76
C LEU A 85 12.24 -31.25 -2.66
N LYS A 86 11.10 -30.94 -2.04
CA LYS A 86 9.87 -30.61 -2.77
C LYS A 86 10.01 -29.24 -3.42
N VAL A 87 9.55 -29.12 -4.67
CA VAL A 87 9.53 -27.88 -5.45
C VAL A 87 8.08 -27.52 -5.73
N ASP A 88 7.64 -26.33 -5.33
CA ASP A 88 6.24 -25.90 -5.46
C ASP A 88 5.77 -25.82 -6.93
N GLU A 89 6.67 -25.57 -7.88
CA GLU A 89 6.37 -25.55 -9.33
C GLU A 89 6.04 -26.92 -9.92
N ASP A 90 6.29 -28.01 -9.19
CA ASP A 90 5.98 -29.37 -9.64
C ASP A 90 4.50 -29.74 -9.40
N CYS A 91 3.75 -28.94 -8.62
CA CYS A 91 2.33 -29.21 -8.42
C CYS A 91 1.48 -28.80 -9.64
N GLU A 92 0.47 -29.61 -9.95
CA GLU A 92 -0.37 -29.45 -11.14
C GLU A 92 -1.14 -28.12 -11.11
N GLU A 93 -1.63 -27.71 -9.94
CA GLU A 93 -2.32 -26.44 -9.73
C GLU A 93 -1.41 -25.24 -10.03
N CYS A 94 -0.14 -25.29 -9.62
CA CYS A 94 0.82 -24.22 -9.92
C CYS A 94 1.17 -24.17 -11.40
N GLN A 95 1.31 -25.32 -12.07
CA GLN A 95 1.57 -25.38 -13.51
C GLN A 95 0.40 -24.84 -14.34
N LYS A 96 -0.85 -25.25 -14.03
CA LYS A 96 -2.06 -24.72 -14.67
C LYS A 96 -2.17 -23.21 -14.50
N ALA A 97 -1.93 -22.72 -13.28
CA ALA A 97 -1.91 -21.30 -12.97
C ALA A 97 -0.85 -20.54 -13.77
N LYS A 98 0.36 -21.11 -13.88
CA LYS A 98 1.48 -20.54 -14.67
C LYS A 98 1.14 -20.47 -16.15
N ASP A 99 0.64 -21.56 -16.74
CA ASP A 99 0.27 -21.62 -18.16
C ASP A 99 -0.77 -20.56 -18.51
N ARG A 100 -1.77 -20.39 -17.65
CA ARG A 100 -2.82 -19.37 -17.81
C ARG A 100 -2.25 -17.95 -17.75
N MET A 101 -1.42 -17.66 -16.75
CA MET A 101 -0.71 -16.37 -16.67
C MET A 101 0.13 -16.12 -17.93
N GLU A 102 0.83 -17.14 -18.44
CA GLU A 102 1.63 -16.99 -19.64
C GLU A 102 0.77 -16.66 -20.88
N ARG A 103 -0.42 -17.25 -21.02
CA ARG A 103 -1.35 -16.89 -22.11
C ARG A 103 -1.71 -15.41 -22.10
N ILE A 104 -1.85 -14.80 -20.92
CA ILE A 104 -2.12 -13.36 -20.76
C ILE A 104 -0.86 -12.56 -21.09
N THR A 105 0.26 -12.86 -20.41
CA THR A 105 1.50 -12.08 -20.52
C THR A 105 2.16 -12.13 -21.90
N ARG A 106 2.01 -13.22 -22.66
CA ARG A 106 2.52 -13.32 -24.05
C ARG A 106 1.92 -12.28 -24.99
N LYS A 107 0.71 -11.77 -24.69
CA LYS A 107 0.03 -10.73 -25.47
C LYS A 107 0.48 -9.32 -25.09
N ILE A 108 1.13 -9.15 -23.93
CA ILE A 108 1.61 -7.86 -23.45
C ILE A 108 2.98 -7.58 -24.07
N LYS A 109 2.99 -6.89 -25.22
CA LYS A 109 4.22 -6.35 -25.83
C LYS A 109 4.55 -4.96 -25.30
N ASP A 110 3.51 -4.14 -25.18
CA ASP A 110 3.55 -2.79 -24.67
C ASP A 110 2.39 -2.62 -23.67
N SER A 111 2.70 -2.22 -22.44
CA SER A 111 1.72 -2.15 -21.35
C SER A 111 0.63 -1.10 -21.62
N ASP A 112 0.98 0.00 -22.29
CA ASP A 112 0.02 1.07 -22.57
C ASP A 112 -0.93 0.70 -23.70
N ALA A 113 -0.41 0.09 -24.77
CA ALA A 113 -1.21 -0.47 -25.85
C ALA A 113 -2.14 -1.57 -25.32
N TYR A 114 -1.62 -2.49 -24.51
CA TYR A 114 -2.45 -3.54 -23.91
C TYR A 114 -3.61 -2.98 -23.08
N ARG A 115 -3.36 -1.94 -22.27
CA ARG A 115 -4.43 -1.26 -21.52
C ARG A 115 -5.50 -0.67 -22.44
N ARG A 116 -5.10 0.04 -23.49
CA ARG A 116 -6.05 0.64 -24.44
C ARG A 116 -6.84 -0.40 -25.21
N ASP A 117 -6.20 -1.51 -25.59
CA ASP A 117 -6.76 -2.47 -26.53
C ASP A 117 -7.54 -3.61 -25.85
N GLU A 118 -7.10 -4.09 -24.69
CA GLU A 118 -7.73 -5.20 -23.96
C GLU A 118 -8.52 -4.74 -22.73
N LEU A 119 -8.24 -3.57 -22.14
CA LEU A 119 -8.93 -3.04 -20.95
C LEU A 119 -9.63 -1.71 -21.27
N ARG A 120 -10.57 -1.79 -22.22
CA ARG A 120 -11.16 -0.63 -22.91
C ARG A 120 -12.07 0.20 -22.02
N LEU A 121 -12.75 -0.41 -21.05
CA LEU A 121 -13.76 0.26 -20.25
C LEU A 121 -13.15 1.26 -19.27
N GLN A 122 -11.97 0.98 -18.73
CA GLN A 122 -11.25 1.87 -17.81
C GLN A 122 -10.55 3.07 -18.49
N GLY A 123 -10.63 3.19 -19.82
CA GLY A 123 -10.06 4.32 -20.57
C GLY A 123 -10.99 5.54 -20.63
N ASP A 124 -11.17 6.08 -21.83
CA ASP A 124 -12.05 7.22 -22.08
C ASP A 124 -13.52 7.00 -21.65
N PRO A 125 -14.12 5.81 -21.81
CA PRO A 125 -15.50 5.57 -21.34
C PRO A 125 -15.65 5.84 -19.84
N TRP A 126 -14.74 5.29 -19.02
CA TRP A 126 -14.75 5.51 -17.58
C TRP A 126 -14.43 6.96 -17.22
N ARG A 127 -13.43 7.60 -17.84
CA ARG A 127 -13.15 9.03 -17.60
C ARG A 127 -14.37 9.92 -17.82
N LYS A 128 -15.11 9.70 -18.91
CA LYS A 128 -16.34 10.46 -19.21
C LYS A 128 -17.46 10.16 -18.21
N ALA A 129 -17.68 8.89 -17.87
CA ALA A 129 -18.71 8.50 -16.91
C ALA A 129 -18.42 9.04 -15.50
N ALA A 130 -17.17 8.90 -15.04
CA ALA A 130 -16.71 9.42 -13.76
C ALA A 130 -16.88 10.94 -13.65
N GLN A 131 -16.62 11.69 -14.72
CA GLN A 131 -16.84 13.13 -14.74
C GLN A 131 -18.32 13.49 -14.58
N VAL A 132 -19.21 12.81 -15.30
CA VAL A 132 -20.67 13.00 -15.19
C VAL A 132 -21.18 12.64 -13.80
N GLU A 133 -20.65 11.56 -13.19
CA GLU A 133 -20.98 11.17 -11.81
C GLU A 133 -20.52 12.21 -10.79
N LYS A 134 -19.32 12.77 -10.93
CA LYS A 134 -18.84 13.87 -10.06
C LYS A 134 -19.74 15.11 -10.14
N GLU A 135 -20.10 15.53 -11.35
CA GLU A 135 -21.04 16.64 -11.57
C GLU A 135 -22.40 16.34 -10.92
N PHE A 136 -22.87 15.10 -11.04
CA PHE A 136 -24.12 14.67 -10.41
C PHE A 136 -24.06 14.76 -8.88
N CYS A 137 -22.96 14.32 -8.24
CA CYS A 137 -22.76 14.43 -6.80
C CYS A 137 -22.71 15.91 -6.34
N GLN A 138 -22.02 16.78 -7.07
CA GLN A 138 -21.95 18.21 -6.74
C GLN A 138 -23.34 18.88 -6.76
N LEU A 139 -24.19 18.50 -7.72
CA LEU A 139 -25.57 19.00 -7.82
C LEU A 139 -26.51 18.46 -6.73
N GLN A 140 -26.17 17.40 -6.02
CA GLN A 140 -26.98 16.96 -4.88
C GLN A 140 -26.90 17.95 -3.71
N TRP A 141 -25.80 18.71 -3.62
CA TRP A 141 -25.54 19.69 -2.56
C TRP A 141 -25.91 21.14 -2.95
N ALA A 142 -26.46 21.34 -4.15
CA ALA A 142 -26.98 22.64 -4.57
C ALA A 142 -28.36 22.90 -3.94
N VAL A 143 -28.60 24.15 -3.52
CA VAL A 143 -29.82 24.56 -2.78
C VAL A 143 -31.08 24.48 -3.65
N ASP A 144 -30.97 24.63 -4.98
CA ASP A 144 -32.09 24.43 -5.92
C ASP A 144 -31.60 24.19 -7.37
N PRO A 145 -31.12 22.98 -7.70
CA PRO A 145 -30.56 22.69 -9.02
C PRO A 145 -31.68 22.44 -10.06
N PRO A 146 -31.52 22.92 -11.31
CA PRO A 146 -32.54 22.74 -12.34
C PRO A 146 -32.81 21.24 -12.60
N GLU A 147 -34.06 20.79 -12.44
CA GLU A 147 -34.44 19.40 -12.70
C GLU A 147 -34.06 18.94 -14.12
N LYS A 148 -34.15 19.85 -15.10
CA LYS A 148 -33.71 19.62 -16.48
C LYS A 148 -32.23 19.24 -16.57
N HIS A 149 -31.37 19.90 -15.80
CA HIS A 149 -29.93 19.62 -15.81
C HIS A 149 -29.63 18.27 -15.15
N ARG A 150 -30.31 17.91 -14.05
CA ARG A 150 -30.22 16.57 -13.45
C ARG A 150 -30.69 15.47 -14.41
N ALA A 151 -31.78 15.71 -15.14
CA ALA A 151 -32.27 14.78 -16.16
C ALA A 151 -31.28 14.60 -17.32
N GLU A 152 -30.64 15.70 -17.77
CA GLU A 152 -29.61 15.67 -18.81
C GLU A 152 -28.41 14.81 -18.40
N LEU A 153 -27.86 15.03 -17.20
CA LEU A 153 -26.73 14.25 -16.69
C LEU A 153 -27.09 12.77 -16.54
N ARG A 154 -28.30 12.46 -16.06
CA ARG A 154 -28.79 11.07 -15.99
C ARG A 154 -28.86 10.43 -17.39
N ARG A 155 -29.39 11.14 -18.38
CA ARG A 155 -29.44 10.64 -19.76
C ARG A 155 -28.03 10.37 -20.31
N ARG A 156 -27.13 11.33 -20.16
CA ARG A 156 -25.74 11.21 -20.60
C ARG A 156 -24.99 10.05 -19.91
N LEU A 157 -25.19 9.87 -18.60
CA LEU A 157 -24.62 8.74 -17.88
C LEU A 157 -25.14 7.41 -18.43
N LEU A 158 -26.45 7.31 -18.66
CA LEU A 158 -27.06 6.09 -19.21
C LEU A 158 -26.54 5.77 -20.61
N GLU A 159 -26.39 6.75 -21.48
CA GLU A 159 -25.78 6.56 -22.82
C GLU A 159 -24.36 6.01 -22.72
N LEU A 160 -23.53 6.57 -21.82
CA LEU A 160 -22.17 6.08 -21.58
C LEU A 160 -22.17 4.65 -21.01
N ARG A 161 -23.06 4.33 -20.07
CA ARG A 161 -23.17 2.97 -19.51
C ARG A 161 -23.72 1.97 -20.54
N MET A 162 -24.61 2.38 -21.44
CA MET A 162 -25.05 1.55 -22.57
C MET A 162 -23.88 1.22 -23.50
N GLN A 163 -23.04 2.21 -23.81
CA GLN A 163 -21.83 1.98 -24.61
C GLN A 163 -20.88 0.99 -23.91
N GLN A 164 -20.61 1.18 -22.62
CA GLN A 164 -19.75 0.27 -21.85
C GLN A 164 -20.33 -1.16 -21.80
N ASN A 165 -21.64 -1.31 -21.57
CA ASN A 165 -22.31 -2.60 -21.49
C ASN A 165 -22.44 -3.32 -22.85
N SER A 166 -22.28 -2.59 -23.97
CA SER A 166 -22.29 -3.19 -25.31
C SER A 166 -21.02 -3.97 -25.64
N HIS A 167 -19.95 -3.77 -24.87
CA HIS A 167 -18.71 -4.51 -25.03
C HIS A 167 -18.74 -5.87 -24.32
N ASP A 168 -17.93 -6.79 -24.81
CA ASP A 168 -17.64 -8.06 -24.15
C ASP A 168 -16.25 -8.04 -23.52
N PRO A 169 -16.03 -8.77 -22.40
CA PRO A 169 -14.70 -8.92 -21.83
C PRO A 169 -13.72 -9.44 -22.88
N SER A 170 -12.57 -8.77 -22.99
CA SER A 170 -11.51 -9.15 -23.92
C SER A 170 -10.90 -10.52 -23.58
N SER A 171 -10.14 -11.09 -24.50
CA SER A 171 -9.54 -12.41 -24.31
C SER A 171 -8.66 -12.50 -23.06
N GLY A 172 -7.88 -11.44 -22.76
CA GLY A 172 -7.06 -11.39 -21.56
C GLY A 172 -7.88 -11.32 -20.27
N VAL A 173 -9.00 -10.56 -20.29
CA VAL A 173 -9.91 -10.44 -19.15
C VAL A 173 -10.67 -11.74 -18.91
N GLN A 174 -11.11 -12.43 -19.96
CA GLN A 174 -11.76 -13.74 -19.84
C GLN A 174 -10.82 -14.79 -19.22
N GLU A 175 -9.57 -14.84 -19.67
CA GLU A 175 -8.55 -15.74 -19.09
C GLU A 175 -8.30 -15.41 -17.61
N PHE A 176 -8.25 -14.13 -17.26
CA PHE A 176 -8.11 -13.66 -15.88
C PHE A 176 -9.32 -14.07 -15.02
N ILE A 177 -10.55 -13.79 -15.47
CA ILE A 177 -11.79 -14.19 -14.79
C ILE A 177 -11.81 -15.70 -14.56
N SER A 178 -11.48 -16.49 -15.59
CA SER A 178 -11.47 -17.94 -15.46
C SER A 178 -10.38 -18.44 -14.49
N GLY A 179 -9.25 -17.73 -14.36
CA GLY A 179 -8.21 -18.04 -13.37
C GLY A 179 -8.66 -17.77 -11.93
N ILE A 180 -9.26 -16.62 -11.67
CA ILE A 180 -9.82 -16.29 -10.35
C ILE A 180 -11.13 -17.02 -10.05
N SER A 181 -11.71 -17.72 -11.02
CA SER A 181 -12.92 -18.54 -10.85
C SER A 181 -12.61 -20.03 -10.62
N SER A 182 -11.32 -20.43 -10.55
CA SER A 182 -10.99 -21.86 -10.32
C SER A 182 -11.60 -22.38 -9.02
N PRO A 183 -12.17 -23.60 -8.99
CA PRO A 183 -12.70 -24.17 -7.76
C PRO A 183 -11.60 -24.48 -6.73
N SER A 184 -10.34 -24.66 -7.17
CA SER A 184 -9.21 -24.90 -6.29
C SER A 184 -8.69 -23.59 -5.70
N LEU A 185 -8.74 -23.47 -4.36
CA LEU A 185 -8.17 -22.33 -3.65
C LEU A 185 -6.65 -22.21 -3.92
N SER A 186 -5.94 -23.33 -4.00
CA SER A 186 -4.50 -23.35 -4.27
C SER A 186 -4.19 -22.86 -5.69
N GLU A 187 -4.92 -23.32 -6.70
CA GLU A 187 -4.74 -22.84 -8.09
C GLU A 187 -5.02 -21.34 -8.19
N LYS A 188 -6.10 -20.84 -7.57
CA LYS A 188 -6.42 -19.41 -7.49
C LYS A 188 -5.26 -18.60 -6.90
N GLN A 189 -4.72 -19.06 -5.77
CA GLN A 189 -3.61 -18.38 -5.09
C GLN A 189 -2.33 -18.40 -5.94
N TYR A 190 -1.97 -19.54 -6.53
CA TYR A 190 -0.84 -19.62 -7.46
C TYR A 190 -1.04 -18.70 -8.66
N PHE A 191 -2.25 -18.65 -9.24
CA PHE A 191 -2.55 -17.81 -10.39
C PHE A 191 -2.33 -16.33 -10.09
N LEU A 192 -2.83 -15.83 -8.97
CA LEU A 192 -2.63 -14.43 -8.57
C LEU A 192 -1.14 -14.10 -8.36
N ARG A 193 -0.38 -15.01 -7.72
CA ARG A 193 1.07 -14.83 -7.53
C ARG A 193 1.83 -14.83 -8.85
N TRP A 194 1.49 -15.75 -9.74
CA TRP A 194 2.05 -15.78 -11.08
C TRP A 194 1.70 -14.51 -11.86
N MET A 195 0.47 -14.01 -11.75
CA MET A 195 0.06 -12.75 -12.39
C MET A 195 0.85 -11.56 -11.86
N GLU A 196 1.01 -11.40 -10.55
CA GLU A 196 1.83 -10.34 -9.93
C GLU A 196 3.26 -10.35 -10.48
N TRP A 197 3.90 -11.52 -10.52
CA TRP A 197 5.27 -11.66 -11.02
C TRP A 197 5.39 -11.54 -12.54
N GLY A 198 4.45 -12.14 -13.28
CA GLY A 198 4.41 -12.11 -14.73
C GLY A 198 4.25 -10.70 -15.26
N LEU A 199 3.34 -9.92 -14.68
CA LEU A 199 3.14 -8.52 -15.03
C LEU A 199 4.36 -7.67 -14.65
N ALA A 200 4.93 -7.87 -13.46
CA ALA A 200 6.16 -7.17 -13.04
C ALA A 200 7.35 -7.47 -13.97
N ARG A 201 7.44 -8.69 -14.53
CA ARG A 201 8.48 -9.09 -15.48
C ARG A 201 8.31 -8.40 -16.83
N VAL A 202 7.07 -8.27 -17.32
CA VAL A 202 6.79 -7.62 -18.61
C VAL A 202 6.87 -6.10 -18.50
N ALA A 203 6.54 -5.52 -17.33
CA ALA A 203 6.56 -4.08 -17.09
C ALA A 203 7.96 -3.44 -17.02
N GLN A 204 9.05 -4.18 -17.27
CA GLN A 204 10.40 -3.61 -17.27
C GLN A 204 10.81 -3.04 -18.65
N PRO A 205 10.85 -1.71 -18.85
CA PRO A 205 11.76 -1.10 -19.79
C PRO A 205 13.17 -1.04 -19.18
N ARG A 206 14.14 -1.70 -19.83
CA ARG A 206 15.61 -1.50 -19.81
C ARG A 206 16.20 -0.78 -18.59
N LEU A 207 16.97 -1.52 -17.77
CA LEU A 207 18.04 -1.05 -16.87
C LEU A 207 17.82 0.31 -16.18
N ARG A 208 17.45 0.25 -14.89
CA ARG A 208 17.57 1.35 -13.94
C ARG A 208 18.93 2.05 -14.09
N GLN A 209 18.94 3.28 -14.60
CA GLN A 209 20.12 4.13 -14.46
C GLN A 209 20.33 4.44 -12.96
N PRO A 210 21.60 4.56 -12.50
CA PRO A 210 21.90 4.80 -11.09
C PRO A 210 21.22 6.06 -10.54
N PRO A 211 20.96 6.12 -9.22
CA PRO A 211 20.27 7.25 -8.57
C PRO A 211 20.94 8.62 -8.77
N GLU A 212 22.21 8.64 -9.16
CA GLU A 212 23.04 9.84 -9.26
C GLU A 212 22.64 10.76 -10.43
N THR A 213 22.01 10.24 -11.48
CA THR A 213 21.64 11.03 -12.67
C THR A 213 20.31 11.75 -12.54
N LEU A 214 19.49 11.45 -11.52
CA LEU A 214 18.17 12.07 -11.31
C LEU A 214 18.22 13.39 -10.52
N LEU A 215 19.36 13.74 -9.93
CA LEU A 215 19.52 14.99 -9.17
C LEU A 215 19.84 16.20 -10.05
N THR A 216 20.12 16.02 -11.35
CA THR A 216 20.53 17.10 -12.26
C THR A 216 19.42 17.64 -13.16
N LEU A 217 18.21 17.04 -13.18
CA LEU A 217 17.08 17.52 -13.98
C LEU A 217 16.00 18.18 -13.10
N ARG A 218 16.33 19.31 -12.46
CA ARG A 218 15.33 20.32 -12.10
C ARG A 218 15.29 21.36 -13.23
N PRO A 219 14.20 21.51 -14.00
CA PRO A 219 14.02 22.73 -14.76
C PRO A 219 13.77 23.85 -13.75
N LYS A 220 14.63 24.86 -13.78
CA LYS A 220 14.29 26.16 -13.21
C LYS A 220 13.26 26.82 -14.15
N HIS A 221 12.38 27.60 -13.53
CA HIS A 221 11.47 28.61 -14.10
C HIS A 221 10.03 28.17 -14.34
N GLY A 222 9.13 28.99 -13.78
CA GLY A 222 7.69 28.84 -13.84
C GLY A 222 7.08 29.37 -15.13
N GLY A 223 5.82 29.01 -15.29
CA GLY A 223 4.95 29.37 -16.40
C GLY A 223 3.84 28.33 -16.48
N ALA A 224 2.59 28.78 -16.31
CA ALA A 224 1.41 27.94 -16.43
C ALA A 224 1.45 27.15 -17.74
N THR A 225 1.55 25.82 -17.64
CA THR A 225 1.45 24.91 -18.79
C THR A 225 0.66 23.67 -18.33
N ASP A 226 -0.27 23.27 -19.19
CA ASP A 226 -1.27 22.22 -19.07
C ASP A 226 -0.94 20.97 -18.24
N LEU A 227 -1.97 20.51 -17.50
CA LEU A 227 -2.44 19.15 -17.19
C LEU A 227 -1.65 17.91 -17.72
N GLY A 228 -0.33 17.89 -17.57
CA GLY A 228 0.52 16.84 -18.11
C GLY A 228 1.92 16.79 -17.48
N GLU A 229 2.03 16.94 -16.16
CA GLU A 229 3.31 16.72 -15.47
C GLU A 229 3.72 15.24 -15.58
N LEU A 230 4.58 14.94 -16.57
CA LEU A 230 5.52 13.81 -16.65
C LEU A 230 5.08 12.55 -15.88
N LEU A 231 3.95 11.99 -16.27
CA LEU A 231 3.43 10.75 -15.68
C LEU A 231 4.23 9.59 -16.26
N TRP A 232 5.18 9.06 -15.49
CA TRP A 232 5.67 7.71 -15.74
C TRP A 232 4.46 6.78 -15.89
N PRO A 233 4.34 6.01 -17.00
CA PRO A 233 3.21 5.11 -17.18
C PRO A 233 3.18 4.13 -16.02
N GLU A 234 2.04 4.10 -15.31
CA GLU A 234 1.84 3.20 -14.17
C GLU A 234 2.00 1.77 -14.68
N PRO A 235 2.82 0.91 -14.05
CA PRO A 235 2.99 -0.46 -14.52
C PRO A 235 1.64 -1.18 -14.50
N LEU A 236 1.41 -2.03 -15.49
CA LEU A 236 0.21 -2.85 -15.53
C LEU A 236 0.23 -3.85 -14.36
N GLY A 237 -0.83 -3.87 -13.57
CA GLY A 237 -0.99 -4.76 -12.42
C GLY A 237 -2.35 -5.46 -12.39
N VAL A 238 -2.55 -6.32 -11.40
CA VAL A 238 -3.77 -7.14 -11.24
C VAL A 238 -5.00 -6.26 -11.02
N GLU A 239 -4.82 -5.13 -10.33
CA GLU A 239 -5.85 -4.13 -10.08
C GLU A 239 -6.51 -3.60 -11.36
N HIS A 240 -5.77 -3.52 -12.48
CA HIS A 240 -6.31 -3.07 -13.75
C HIS A 240 -7.32 -4.07 -14.35
N PHE A 241 -7.11 -5.38 -14.16
CA PHE A 241 -8.06 -6.40 -14.60
C PHE A 241 -9.33 -6.39 -13.73
N LEU A 242 -9.15 -6.21 -12.42
CA LEU A 242 -10.27 -6.08 -11.49
C LEU A 242 -11.07 -4.78 -11.70
N ARG A 243 -10.40 -3.68 -12.05
CA ARG A 243 -11.05 -2.42 -12.42
C ARG A 243 -11.92 -2.60 -13.67
N GLU A 244 -11.42 -3.29 -14.69
CA GLU A 244 -12.19 -3.58 -15.90
C GLU A 244 -13.44 -4.43 -15.59
N MET A 245 -13.30 -5.47 -14.76
CA MET A 245 -14.47 -6.23 -14.24
C MET A 245 -15.46 -5.32 -13.50
N GLY A 246 -14.95 -4.42 -12.65
CA GLY A 246 -15.76 -3.45 -11.94
C GLY A 246 -16.57 -2.54 -12.87
N GLN A 247 -15.98 -2.09 -13.98
CA GLN A 247 -16.69 -1.26 -14.97
C GLN A 247 -17.81 -2.01 -15.68
N PHE A 248 -17.63 -3.29 -16.01
CA PHE A 248 -18.71 -4.13 -16.55
C PHE A 248 -19.89 -4.22 -15.57
N TYR A 249 -19.60 -4.52 -14.30
CA TYR A 249 -20.62 -4.63 -13.26
C TYR A 249 -21.32 -3.28 -12.99
N GLU A 250 -20.55 -2.18 -12.96
CA GLU A 250 -21.04 -0.82 -12.72
C GLU A 250 -22.02 -0.39 -13.83
N ALA A 251 -21.65 -0.60 -15.10
CA ALA A 251 -22.48 -0.29 -16.24
C ALA A 251 -23.77 -1.11 -16.26
N GLU A 252 -23.68 -2.43 -16.09
CA GLU A 252 -24.84 -3.30 -16.04
C GLU A 252 -25.79 -2.92 -14.89
N SER A 253 -25.25 -2.69 -13.69
CA SER A 253 -26.05 -2.33 -12.51
C SER A 253 -26.78 -1.00 -12.72
N CYS A 254 -26.12 -0.01 -13.32
CA CYS A 254 -26.72 1.28 -13.64
C CYS A 254 -27.91 1.14 -14.60
N LEU A 255 -27.80 0.29 -15.62
CA LEU A 255 -28.87 0.04 -16.59
C LEU A 255 -30.06 -0.69 -15.98
N VAL A 256 -29.82 -1.64 -15.08
CA VAL A 256 -30.88 -2.35 -14.35
C VAL A 256 -31.64 -1.39 -13.43
N GLU A 257 -30.93 -0.57 -12.65
CA GLU A 257 -31.54 0.43 -11.77
C GLU A 257 -32.40 1.44 -12.54
N ALA A 258 -31.99 1.79 -13.78
CA ALA A 258 -32.74 2.69 -14.65
C ALA A 258 -33.86 2.01 -15.46
N GLY A 259 -34.12 0.72 -15.25
CA GLY A 259 -35.14 -0.04 -15.98
C GLY A 259 -34.85 -0.22 -17.48
N ARG A 260 -33.59 -0.04 -17.90
CA ARG A 260 -33.13 -0.19 -19.29
C ARG A 260 -32.68 -1.61 -19.61
N LEU A 261 -32.35 -2.40 -18.59
CA LEU A 261 -31.99 -3.81 -18.69
C LEU A 261 -32.80 -4.64 -17.68
N PRO A 262 -33.45 -5.74 -18.10
CA PRO A 262 -34.13 -6.63 -17.16
C PRO A 262 -33.16 -7.29 -16.17
N ALA A 263 -33.55 -7.43 -14.90
CA ALA A 263 -32.70 -8.03 -13.87
C ALA A 263 -32.28 -9.49 -14.17
N GLY A 264 -33.08 -10.23 -14.95
CA GLY A 264 -32.74 -11.60 -15.37
C GLY A 264 -31.68 -11.68 -16.49
N GLN A 265 -31.31 -10.56 -17.12
CA GLN A 265 -30.32 -10.51 -18.19
C GLN A 265 -28.92 -10.07 -17.71
N ARG A 266 -28.69 -10.12 -16.39
CA ARG A 266 -27.41 -9.76 -15.81
C ARG A 266 -26.35 -10.82 -16.08
N ARG A 267 -25.36 -10.46 -16.87
CA ARG A 267 -24.18 -11.24 -17.26
C ARG A 267 -23.09 -11.18 -16.20
N PHE A 268 -22.94 -10.04 -15.54
CA PHE A 268 -21.79 -9.73 -14.68
C PHE A 268 -22.12 -9.71 -13.18
N ALA A 269 -23.32 -10.12 -12.78
CA ALA A 269 -23.78 -10.14 -11.38
C ALA A 269 -22.89 -10.96 -10.43
N HIS A 270 -22.10 -11.91 -10.94
CA HIS A 270 -21.20 -12.77 -10.16
C HIS A 270 -19.83 -12.15 -9.87
N PHE A 271 -19.45 -11.04 -10.52
CA PHE A 271 -18.14 -10.41 -10.37
C PHE A 271 -17.83 -9.93 -8.94
N PRO A 272 -18.76 -9.27 -8.21
CA PRO A 272 -18.53 -8.93 -6.81
C PRO A 272 -18.25 -10.17 -5.94
N GLY A 273 -18.87 -11.31 -6.27
CA GLY A 273 -18.62 -12.61 -5.65
C GLY A 273 -17.15 -12.99 -5.73
N LEU A 274 -16.62 -13.03 -6.94
CA LEU A 274 -15.21 -13.33 -7.21
C LEU A 274 -14.28 -12.34 -6.50
N ALA A 275 -14.53 -11.04 -6.60
CA ALA A 275 -13.70 -10.03 -5.95
C ALA A 275 -13.73 -10.13 -4.42
N SER A 276 -14.88 -10.47 -3.82
CA SER A 276 -15.00 -10.65 -2.37
C SER A 276 -14.16 -11.83 -1.86
N GLU A 277 -14.04 -12.91 -2.64
CA GLU A 277 -13.16 -14.03 -2.33
C GLU A 277 -11.70 -13.59 -2.33
N LEU A 278 -11.29 -12.78 -3.30
CA LEU A 278 -9.94 -12.23 -3.34
C LEU A 278 -9.66 -11.35 -2.12
N LEU A 279 -10.62 -10.51 -1.73
CA LEU A 279 -10.50 -9.66 -0.53
C LEU A 279 -10.34 -10.49 0.74
N LEU A 280 -11.10 -11.59 0.88
CA LEU A 280 -11.00 -12.55 2.00
C LEU A 280 -9.64 -13.27 2.04
N THR A 281 -9.01 -13.51 0.89
CA THR A 281 -7.64 -14.05 0.82
C THR A 281 -6.55 -13.01 1.09
N GLY A 282 -6.93 -11.77 1.38
CA GLY A 282 -6.00 -10.68 1.68
C GLY A 282 -5.38 -10.04 0.43
N LEU A 283 -6.03 -10.09 -0.73
CA LEU A 283 -5.64 -9.28 -1.88
C LEU A 283 -6.13 -7.84 -1.70
N PRO A 284 -5.27 -6.82 -1.85
CA PRO A 284 -5.73 -5.43 -1.90
C PRO A 284 -6.62 -5.18 -3.12
N LEU A 285 -7.77 -4.53 -2.92
CA LEU A 285 -8.68 -4.13 -3.98
C LEU A 285 -8.76 -2.61 -4.07
N GLU A 286 -8.84 -2.08 -5.29
CA GLU A 286 -9.00 -0.65 -5.50
C GLU A 286 -10.39 -0.18 -5.08
N LEU A 287 -10.42 0.85 -4.23
CA LEU A 287 -11.62 1.52 -3.72
C LEU A 287 -11.88 2.83 -4.49
N ILE A 288 -10.83 3.60 -4.78
CA ILE A 288 -10.90 4.85 -5.56
C ILE A 288 -9.85 4.75 -6.65
N ASP A 289 -10.26 4.94 -7.90
CA ASP A 289 -9.35 4.94 -9.03
C ASP A 289 -8.47 6.20 -9.03
N GLY A 290 -7.15 6.01 -9.05
CA GLY A 290 -6.19 7.10 -9.04
C GLY A 290 -6.15 7.94 -10.32
N SER A 291 -6.66 7.43 -11.45
CA SER A 291 -6.66 8.13 -12.73
C SER A 291 -7.86 9.06 -12.90
N THR A 292 -9.02 8.64 -12.40
CA THR A 292 -10.27 9.41 -12.44
C THR A 292 -10.57 10.11 -11.13
N LEU A 293 -9.96 9.70 -10.02
CA LEU A 293 -10.26 10.17 -8.66
C LEU A 293 -11.75 9.99 -8.32
N SER A 294 -12.33 8.89 -8.79
CA SER A 294 -13.73 8.52 -8.61
C SER A 294 -13.86 7.11 -8.04
N MET A 295 -14.91 6.90 -7.24
CA MET A 295 -15.30 5.60 -6.71
C MET A 295 -16.41 5.01 -7.58
N PRO A 296 -16.28 3.79 -8.13
CA PRO A 296 -17.40 3.09 -8.76
C PRO A 296 -18.37 2.59 -7.68
N VAL A 297 -19.35 3.44 -7.34
CA VAL A 297 -20.22 3.27 -6.16
C VAL A 297 -21.00 1.95 -6.19
N ARG A 298 -21.52 1.53 -7.35
CA ARG A 298 -22.30 0.28 -7.44
C ARG A 298 -21.40 -0.93 -7.28
N TRP A 299 -20.21 -0.92 -7.88
CA TRP A 299 -19.19 -1.96 -7.73
C TRP A 299 -18.80 -2.14 -6.25
N VAL A 300 -18.43 -1.07 -5.57
CA VAL A 300 -18.04 -1.11 -4.15
C VAL A 300 -19.21 -1.56 -3.29
N THR A 301 -20.43 -1.05 -3.56
CA THR A 301 -21.65 -1.48 -2.87
C THR A 301 -21.92 -2.97 -3.06
N GLY A 302 -21.77 -3.49 -4.28
CA GLY A 302 -21.94 -4.90 -4.60
C GLY A 302 -20.93 -5.77 -3.85
N LEU A 303 -19.66 -5.35 -3.85
CA LEU A 303 -18.58 -6.02 -3.14
C LEU A 303 -18.83 -6.08 -1.62
N LEU A 304 -19.28 -4.98 -1.01
CA LEU A 304 -19.59 -4.94 0.42
C LEU A 304 -20.83 -5.77 0.78
N LYS A 305 -21.87 -5.79 -0.07
CA LYS A 305 -23.05 -6.67 0.11
C LYS A 305 -22.64 -8.14 0.11
N GLU A 306 -21.78 -8.49 -0.83
CA GLU A 306 -21.32 -9.85 -1.04
C GLU A 306 -20.38 -10.32 0.08
N LEU A 307 -19.53 -9.41 0.57
CA LEU A 307 -18.75 -9.61 1.77
C LEU A 307 -19.65 -9.79 3.00
N HIS A 308 -20.70 -8.98 3.17
CA HIS A 308 -21.64 -9.11 4.28
C HIS A 308 -22.35 -10.47 4.31
N VAL A 309 -22.69 -11.03 3.14
CA VAL A 309 -23.28 -12.37 3.04
C VAL A 309 -22.28 -13.45 3.45
N ARG A 310 -21.01 -13.36 2.98
CA ARG A 310 -19.96 -14.34 3.31
C ARG A 310 -19.55 -14.30 4.78
N LEU A 311 -19.58 -13.14 5.42
CA LEU A 311 -19.23 -12.95 6.83
C LEU A 311 -20.41 -13.21 7.79
N GLU A 312 -21.33 -14.12 7.43
CA GLU A 312 -22.46 -14.56 8.27
C GLU A 312 -23.38 -13.41 8.77
N ARG A 313 -23.47 -12.31 8.01
CA ARG A 313 -24.44 -11.21 8.15
C ARG A 313 -24.38 -10.37 9.44
N ARG A 314 -23.57 -10.70 10.45
CA ARG A 314 -23.35 -9.83 11.64
C ARG A 314 -21.89 -9.73 12.10
N PRO A 315 -20.91 -9.52 11.20
CA PRO A 315 -19.53 -9.34 11.62
C PRO A 315 -19.33 -7.97 12.29
N ARG A 316 -18.57 -7.93 13.38
CA ARG A 316 -18.05 -6.68 13.95
C ARG A 316 -16.88 -6.22 13.08
N LEU A 317 -17.18 -5.38 12.10
CA LEU A 317 -16.22 -4.82 11.16
C LEU A 317 -15.70 -3.46 11.65
N VAL A 318 -14.38 -3.29 11.64
CA VAL A 318 -13.72 -2.01 11.91
C VAL A 318 -13.03 -1.52 10.66
N VAL A 319 -13.28 -0.27 10.27
CA VAL A 319 -12.59 0.37 9.14
C VAL A 319 -11.43 1.23 9.66
N LEU A 320 -10.20 0.89 9.26
CA LEU A 320 -8.98 1.63 9.59
C LEU A 320 -8.41 2.26 8.33
N SER A 321 -8.38 3.59 8.24
CA SER A 321 -7.77 4.28 7.10
C SER A 321 -6.44 4.92 7.45
N ALA A 322 -5.48 4.90 6.52
CA ALA A 322 -4.28 5.74 6.59
C ALA A 322 -4.32 6.84 5.53
N LEU A 323 -4.22 8.10 5.97
CA LEU A 323 -4.22 9.29 5.13
C LEU A 323 -2.89 10.04 5.27
N GLY A 324 -2.50 10.78 4.24
CA GLY A 324 -1.29 11.60 4.27
C GLY A 324 -0.65 11.76 2.90
N VAL A 325 0.34 12.65 2.83
CA VAL A 325 1.02 13.01 1.58
C VAL A 325 1.76 11.80 0.97
N PRO A 326 1.88 11.69 -0.37
CA PRO A 326 2.74 10.70 -0.99
C PRO A 326 4.14 10.66 -0.37
N GLY A 327 4.65 9.44 -0.14
CA GLY A 327 6.01 9.24 0.36
C GLY A 327 6.22 9.49 1.86
N THR A 328 5.17 9.61 2.67
CA THR A 328 5.26 9.65 4.15
C THR A 328 5.31 8.26 4.81
N GLY A 329 5.31 7.17 4.04
CA GLY A 329 5.49 5.80 4.56
C GLY A 329 4.21 5.12 5.06
N LYS A 330 3.01 5.61 4.67
CA LYS A 330 1.69 5.04 5.02
C LYS A 330 1.59 3.53 4.79
N SER A 331 1.82 3.10 3.55
CA SER A 331 1.71 1.69 3.16
C SER A 331 2.71 0.83 3.92
N THR A 332 3.93 1.34 4.15
CA THR A 332 4.96 0.66 4.95
C THR A 332 4.53 0.51 6.42
N LEU A 333 3.95 1.57 7.00
CA LEU A 333 3.41 1.57 8.36
C LEU A 333 2.32 0.49 8.50
N LEU A 334 1.33 0.50 7.60
CA LEU A 334 0.22 -0.45 7.59
C LEU A 334 0.70 -1.89 7.39
N ASN A 335 1.59 -2.12 6.42
CA ASN A 335 2.16 -3.44 6.16
C ASN A 335 2.94 -3.97 7.37
N THR A 336 3.68 -3.11 8.07
CA THR A 336 4.45 -3.51 9.27
C THR A 336 3.54 -3.82 10.45
N MET A 337 2.50 -3.02 10.68
CA MET A 337 1.56 -3.25 11.80
C MET A 337 0.74 -4.54 11.60
N PHE A 338 0.29 -4.80 10.38
CA PHE A 338 -0.77 -5.77 10.12
C PHE A 338 -0.39 -6.89 9.14
N GLY A 339 0.83 -6.93 8.61
CA GLY A 339 1.25 -7.93 7.63
C GLY A 339 0.55 -7.77 6.27
N LEU A 340 0.14 -6.54 5.94
CA LEU A 340 -0.60 -6.21 4.72
C LEU A 340 0.31 -6.19 3.48
N ARG A 341 -0.32 -6.08 2.32
CA ARG A 341 0.32 -6.26 1.01
C ARG A 341 0.19 -5.03 0.12
N PHE A 342 0.00 -3.84 0.70
CA PHE A 342 -0.05 -2.60 -0.07
C PHE A 342 1.30 -2.32 -0.74
N ALA A 343 1.28 -1.75 -1.94
CA ALA A 343 2.49 -1.42 -2.66
C ALA A 343 3.28 -0.29 -1.97
N THR A 344 4.58 -0.49 -1.79
CA THR A 344 5.47 0.44 -1.07
C THR A 344 6.49 1.09 -2.01
N GLY A 345 6.85 2.35 -1.72
CA GLY A 345 7.91 3.11 -2.44
C GLY A 345 7.39 4.32 -3.23
N LYS A 346 8.20 5.39 -3.33
CA LYS A 346 7.80 6.67 -3.94
C LYS A 346 7.33 6.57 -5.40
N SER A 347 7.84 5.60 -6.17
CA SER A 347 7.47 5.36 -7.57
C SER A 347 6.46 4.23 -7.76
N CYS A 348 6.08 3.54 -6.69
CA CYS A 348 5.18 2.36 -6.71
C CYS A 348 3.96 2.55 -5.80
N SER A 349 3.84 3.70 -5.11
CA SER A 349 2.63 4.01 -4.36
C SER A 349 1.46 4.16 -5.32
N PRO A 350 0.37 3.41 -5.11
CA PRO A 350 -0.78 3.47 -5.97
C PRO A 350 -1.37 4.88 -5.95
N ARG A 351 -1.80 5.37 -7.12
CA ARG A 351 -2.44 6.68 -7.24
C ARG A 351 -3.84 6.70 -6.62
N GLY A 352 -4.49 5.53 -6.53
CA GLY A 352 -5.80 5.33 -5.95
C GLY A 352 -5.78 4.99 -4.45
N ALA A 353 -6.97 4.85 -3.87
CA ALA A 353 -7.15 4.26 -2.53
C ALA A 353 -7.41 2.76 -2.67
N PHE A 354 -6.79 1.96 -1.80
CA PHE A 354 -6.91 0.51 -1.81
C PHE A 354 -7.38 0.00 -0.46
N MET A 355 -8.20 -1.05 -0.46
CA MET A 355 -8.69 -1.70 0.74
C MET A 355 -8.25 -3.17 0.81
N GLN A 356 -7.93 -3.64 2.02
CA GLN A 356 -7.58 -5.03 2.29
C GLN A 356 -8.25 -5.47 3.59
N LEU A 357 -8.82 -6.67 3.61
CA LEU A 357 -9.49 -7.22 4.79
C LEU A 357 -8.53 -8.09 5.61
N ILE A 358 -8.60 -7.93 6.92
CA ILE A 358 -7.96 -8.80 7.90
C ILE A 358 -9.05 -9.52 8.67
N THR A 359 -8.98 -10.84 8.73
CA THR A 359 -9.83 -11.66 9.62
C THR A 359 -9.09 -11.88 10.93
N VAL A 360 -9.71 -11.48 12.04
CA VAL A 360 -9.17 -11.72 13.39
C VAL A 360 -9.39 -13.19 13.72
N ALA A 361 -8.34 -13.88 14.14
CA ALA A 361 -8.45 -15.29 14.55
C ALA A 361 -9.44 -15.42 15.72
N GLU A 362 -10.25 -16.49 15.73
CA GLU A 362 -11.39 -16.65 16.66
C GLU A 362 -11.00 -16.50 18.14
N GLY A 363 -9.83 -17.04 18.54
CA GLY A 363 -9.32 -16.92 19.91
C GLY A 363 -8.94 -15.49 20.31
N PHE A 364 -8.81 -14.59 19.35
CA PHE A 364 -8.47 -13.18 19.56
C PHE A 364 -9.62 -12.25 19.20
N SER A 365 -10.80 -12.70 18.76
CA SER A 365 -11.88 -11.79 18.35
C SER A 365 -12.57 -11.10 19.55
N GLN A 366 -12.50 -11.71 20.73
CA GLN A 366 -13.04 -11.15 21.97
C GLN A 366 -12.17 -9.99 22.49
N ASP A 367 -10.85 -10.07 22.29
CA ASP A 367 -9.89 -9.10 22.82
C ASP A 367 -10.04 -7.68 22.22
N PRO A 368 -10.02 -7.46 20.90
CA PRO A 368 -10.21 -6.15 20.29
C PRO A 368 -11.69 -5.80 20.17
N GLY A 369 -12.61 -6.74 20.42
CA GLY A 369 -14.03 -6.52 20.20
C GLY A 369 -14.43 -6.46 18.72
N CYS A 370 -13.60 -6.98 17.81
CA CYS A 370 -13.87 -7.02 16.37
C CYS A 370 -13.53 -8.38 15.75
N ASP A 371 -14.27 -8.73 14.69
CA ASP A 371 -14.10 -9.99 13.95
C ASP A 371 -13.26 -9.76 12.68
N HIS A 372 -13.39 -8.57 12.08
CA HIS A 372 -12.65 -8.19 10.89
C HIS A 372 -12.21 -6.73 10.94
N ILE A 373 -11.07 -6.44 10.31
CA ILE A 373 -10.56 -5.09 10.13
C ILE A 373 -10.40 -4.85 8.62
N LEU A 374 -11.17 -3.89 8.07
CA LEU A 374 -11.00 -3.42 6.71
C LEU A 374 -10.02 -2.25 6.73
N VAL A 375 -8.81 -2.46 6.21
CA VAL A 375 -7.77 -1.44 6.18
C VAL A 375 -7.81 -0.73 4.83
N ILE A 376 -7.81 0.60 4.82
CA ILE A 376 -7.80 1.44 3.62
C ILE A 376 -6.50 2.26 3.59
N ASP A 377 -5.71 2.11 2.53
CA ASP A 377 -4.57 2.96 2.25
C ASP A 377 -4.99 4.03 1.22
N SER A 378 -4.86 5.32 1.58
CA SER A 378 -5.21 6.42 0.69
C SER A 378 -4.25 6.60 -0.50
N GLY A 379 -3.14 5.86 -0.54
CA GLY A 379 -2.16 5.93 -1.62
C GLY A 379 -1.62 7.36 -1.82
N GLY A 380 -1.63 7.82 -3.07
CA GLY A 380 -1.17 9.14 -3.47
C GLY A 380 -2.25 10.23 -3.56
N LEU A 381 -3.49 9.98 -3.10
CA LEU A 381 -4.64 10.85 -3.36
C LEU A 381 -4.52 12.27 -2.76
N ILE A 382 -3.81 12.43 -1.65
CA ILE A 382 -3.68 13.71 -0.95
C ILE A 382 -2.30 14.30 -1.27
N GLY A 383 -2.22 15.13 -2.33
CA GLY A 383 -0.98 15.76 -2.76
C GLY A 383 -0.47 16.85 -1.83
N GLY A 384 -1.33 17.40 -0.98
CA GLY A 384 -1.03 18.57 -0.16
C GLY A 384 -1.19 19.86 -0.94
N ALA A 385 -2.21 19.91 -1.83
CA ALA A 385 -2.52 21.11 -2.58
C ALA A 385 -2.80 22.30 -1.64
N LEU A 386 -2.26 23.47 -1.99
CA LEU A 386 -2.53 24.72 -1.30
C LEU A 386 -4.00 25.12 -1.53
N THR A 387 -4.59 25.85 -0.57
CA THR A 387 -5.95 26.40 -0.68
C THR A 387 -6.13 27.32 -1.89
N SER A 388 -5.04 27.92 -2.39
CA SER A 388 -5.01 28.72 -3.62
C SER A 388 -5.18 27.90 -4.91
N ALA A 389 -5.07 26.57 -4.84
CA ALA A 389 -5.21 25.67 -5.99
C ALA A 389 -6.67 25.30 -6.32
N GLY A 390 -7.65 26.01 -5.73
CA GLY A 390 -9.08 25.96 -6.07
C GLY A 390 -9.63 24.52 -6.22
N ASP A 391 -9.87 24.11 -7.46
CA ASP A 391 -10.47 22.83 -7.82
C ASP A 391 -9.70 21.61 -7.30
N ARG A 392 -8.36 21.66 -7.29
CA ARG A 392 -7.55 20.55 -6.80
C ARG A 392 -7.66 20.40 -5.29
N PHE A 393 -7.71 21.52 -4.57
CA PHE A 393 -7.88 21.51 -3.13
C PHE A 393 -9.24 20.94 -2.73
N GLU A 394 -10.31 21.38 -3.40
CA GLU A 394 -11.67 20.87 -3.14
C GLU A 394 -11.79 19.38 -3.41
N LEU A 395 -11.10 18.88 -4.45
CA LEU A 395 -11.03 17.45 -4.74
C LEU A 395 -10.29 16.68 -3.64
N GLU A 396 -9.09 17.11 -3.26
CA GLU A 396 -8.33 16.48 -2.18
C GLU A 396 -9.09 16.51 -0.84
N ALA A 397 -9.76 17.62 -0.53
CA ALA A 397 -10.59 17.77 0.67
C ALA A 397 -11.80 16.84 0.65
N SER A 398 -12.45 16.68 -0.50
CA SER A 398 -13.60 15.79 -0.66
C SER A 398 -13.19 14.31 -0.53
N LEU A 399 -12.07 13.91 -1.13
CA LEU A 399 -11.50 12.57 -0.99
C LEU A 399 -11.07 12.28 0.47
N ALA A 400 -10.44 13.24 1.14
CA ALA A 400 -10.09 13.10 2.55
C ALA A 400 -11.35 12.98 3.43
N THR A 401 -12.37 13.80 3.20
CA THR A 401 -13.66 13.74 3.90
C THR A 401 -14.31 12.37 3.72
N LEU A 402 -14.30 11.84 2.48
CA LEU A 402 -14.84 10.53 2.16
C LEU A 402 -14.12 9.41 2.94
N LEU A 403 -12.79 9.33 2.81
CA LEU A 403 -12.01 8.26 3.45
C LEU A 403 -12.13 8.31 4.98
N MET A 404 -12.09 9.51 5.57
CA MET A 404 -12.29 9.69 7.01
C MET A 404 -13.73 9.34 7.43
N GLY A 405 -14.73 9.73 6.65
CA GLY A 405 -16.14 9.42 6.92
C GLY A 405 -16.47 7.93 6.88
N LEU A 406 -15.82 7.17 6.00
CA LEU A 406 -15.93 5.70 5.95
C LEU A 406 -15.27 5.01 7.15
N SER A 407 -14.35 5.69 7.84
CA SER A 407 -13.48 5.08 8.85
C SER A 407 -14.06 5.06 10.25
N ASN A 408 -13.65 4.06 11.03
CA ASN A 408 -13.79 4.04 12.48
C ASN A 408 -12.54 4.66 13.14
N VAL A 409 -11.37 4.35 12.59
CA VAL A 409 -10.07 4.85 13.02
C VAL A 409 -9.30 5.38 11.82
N THR A 410 -8.65 6.54 11.98
CA THR A 410 -7.85 7.19 10.93
C THR A 410 -6.44 7.48 11.43
N VAL A 411 -5.44 6.97 10.71
CA VAL A 411 -4.03 7.28 10.95
C VAL A 411 -3.59 8.36 9.95
N ILE A 412 -3.18 9.52 10.45
CA ILE A 412 -2.73 10.65 9.64
C ILE A 412 -1.20 10.66 9.66
N SER A 413 -0.61 10.23 8.56
CA SER A 413 0.83 10.16 8.38
C SER A 413 1.37 11.49 7.85
N LEU A 414 2.31 12.07 8.59
CA LEU A 414 2.97 13.33 8.32
C LEU A 414 4.47 13.10 8.19
N ALA A 415 5.14 13.94 7.40
CA ALA A 415 6.59 14.02 7.44
C ALA A 415 7.00 14.93 8.61
N GLU A 416 8.12 14.66 9.28
CA GLU A 416 8.57 15.47 10.44
C GLU A 416 8.69 16.98 10.14
N THR A 417 8.92 17.35 8.88
CA THR A 417 9.11 18.74 8.45
C THR A 417 7.90 19.37 7.77
N LYS A 418 6.75 18.67 7.73
CA LYS A 418 5.56 19.14 7.02
C LYS A 418 4.36 19.32 7.94
N ASP A 419 3.68 20.42 7.73
CA ASP A 419 2.39 20.71 8.34
C ASP A 419 1.30 19.75 7.88
N ILE A 420 0.20 19.73 8.63
CA ILE A 420 -0.99 18.95 8.29
C ILE A 420 -1.55 19.49 6.96
N PRO A 421 -1.76 18.63 5.94
CA PRO A 421 -2.35 19.05 4.68
C PRO A 421 -3.69 19.76 4.89
N ALA A 422 -3.87 20.92 4.25
CA ALA A 422 -5.09 21.72 4.39
C ALA A 422 -6.36 20.94 4.02
N ALA A 423 -6.27 20.03 3.04
CA ALA A 423 -7.37 19.13 2.65
C ALA A 423 -7.84 18.24 3.81
N ILE A 424 -6.91 17.76 4.65
CA ILE A 424 -7.24 16.94 5.83
C ILE A 424 -7.91 17.83 6.88
N LEU A 425 -7.40 19.03 7.15
CA LEU A 425 -8.03 19.99 8.06
C LEU A 425 -9.46 20.34 7.63
N HIS A 426 -9.68 20.52 6.32
CA HIS A 426 -11.01 20.77 5.77
C HIS A 426 -11.94 19.56 5.97
N ALA A 427 -11.42 18.34 5.85
CA ALA A 427 -12.18 17.12 6.14
C ALA A 427 -12.62 17.03 7.61
N PHE A 428 -11.74 17.37 8.56
CA PHE A 428 -12.08 17.48 9.99
C PHE A 428 -13.28 18.41 10.21
N LEU A 429 -13.23 19.63 9.67
CA LEU A 429 -14.30 20.62 9.81
C LEU A 429 -15.64 20.13 9.25
N ARG A 430 -15.61 19.45 8.08
CA ARG A 430 -16.83 18.90 7.46
C ARG A 430 -17.41 17.77 8.32
N LEU A 431 -16.59 16.86 8.82
CA LEU A 431 -17.04 15.70 9.58
C LEU A 431 -17.54 16.06 10.97
N GLU A 432 -16.95 17.06 11.62
CA GLU A 432 -17.42 17.55 12.91
C GLU A 432 -18.80 18.16 12.82
N LYS A 433 -19.08 18.98 11.79
CA LYS A 433 -20.43 19.51 11.53
C LYS A 433 -21.47 18.41 11.37
N THR A 434 -21.07 17.25 10.83
CA THR A 434 -21.94 16.08 10.67
C THR A 434 -21.98 15.15 11.89
N GLY A 435 -21.16 15.39 12.92
CA GLY A 435 -21.06 14.53 14.11
C GLY A 435 -20.45 13.14 13.87
N HIS A 436 -19.80 12.93 12.72
CA HIS A 436 -19.30 11.61 12.29
C HIS A 436 -17.77 11.49 12.32
N MET A 437 -17.15 12.06 13.34
CA MET A 437 -15.70 12.11 13.46
C MET A 437 -15.11 10.72 13.81
N PRO A 438 -14.18 10.14 13.00
CA PRO A 438 -13.46 8.93 13.39
C PRO A 438 -12.48 9.21 14.52
N ASN A 439 -12.07 8.16 15.25
CA ASN A 439 -10.90 8.26 16.12
C ASN A 439 -9.66 8.51 15.25
N TYR A 440 -8.81 9.46 15.59
CA TYR A 440 -7.65 9.83 14.77
C TYR A 440 -6.34 9.79 15.55
N GLN A 441 -5.25 9.45 14.84
CA GLN A 441 -3.89 9.47 15.38
C GLN A 441 -2.93 10.10 14.38
N PHE A 442 -2.14 11.07 14.83
CA PHE A 442 -1.09 11.69 14.04
C PHE A 442 0.20 10.89 14.17
N VAL A 443 0.84 10.61 13.04
CA VAL A 443 2.07 9.83 12.97
C VAL A 443 3.10 10.58 12.16
N TYR A 444 4.09 11.14 12.83
CA TYR A 444 5.23 11.79 12.20
C TYR A 444 6.31 10.75 11.89
N GLN A 445 6.71 10.65 10.63
CA GLN A 445 7.74 9.70 10.18
C GLN A 445 8.97 10.42 9.64
N ASN A 446 10.16 9.95 10.05
CA ASN A 446 11.43 10.33 9.45
C ASN A 446 11.91 9.26 8.48
N LEU A 447 11.72 9.47 7.18
CA LEU A 447 12.12 8.49 6.16
C LEU A 447 13.51 8.74 5.58
N HIS A 448 14.21 9.81 5.97
CA HIS A 448 15.45 10.26 5.30
C HIS A 448 16.68 10.41 6.20
N ASP A 449 16.60 10.18 7.50
CA ASP A 449 17.81 10.31 8.32
C ASP A 449 18.72 9.07 8.27
N VAL A 450 19.90 9.28 7.68
CA VAL A 450 21.09 8.47 7.96
C VAL A 450 21.51 8.76 9.40
N SER A 451 21.04 7.91 10.32
CA SER A 451 21.61 7.64 11.64
C SER A 451 22.44 8.78 12.26
N VAL A 452 21.75 9.76 12.86
CA VAL A 452 22.30 10.44 14.04
C VAL A 452 21.62 9.80 15.25
N PRO A 453 22.35 9.39 16.31
CA PRO A 453 21.73 8.93 17.54
C PRO A 453 21.00 10.11 18.18
N GLY A 454 19.69 10.21 17.96
CA GLY A 454 18.83 11.15 18.65
C GLY A 454 18.55 10.68 20.09
N PRO A 455 18.33 11.60 21.05
CA PRO A 455 17.97 11.25 22.42
C PRO A 455 16.60 10.54 22.48
N ARG A 456 16.35 9.85 23.60
CA ARG A 456 15.15 9.03 23.86
C ARG A 456 13.83 9.78 23.59
N PRO A 457 12.77 9.09 23.14
CA PRO A 457 11.48 9.68 22.73
C PRO A 457 10.73 10.47 23.81
N ARG A 458 11.16 10.47 25.08
CA ARG A 458 10.55 11.26 26.16
C ARG A 458 11.10 12.69 26.30
N ASP A 459 12.23 13.02 25.67
CA ASP A 459 12.94 14.30 25.91
C ASP A 459 12.64 15.42 24.89
N LYS A 460 11.75 15.20 23.90
CA LYS A 460 11.33 16.24 22.91
C LYS A 460 10.22 17.18 23.42
N ARG A 461 10.08 17.39 24.74
CA ARG A 461 9.05 18.27 25.33
C ARG A 461 9.26 19.78 25.11
N GLN A 462 10.35 20.23 24.47
CA GLN A 462 10.73 21.66 24.45
C GLN A 462 10.80 22.34 23.07
N LEU A 463 10.34 21.72 21.98
CA LEU A 463 10.32 22.39 20.67
C LEU A 463 9.03 22.12 19.90
N LEU A 464 7.94 22.74 20.35
CA LEU A 464 6.70 22.87 19.58
C LEU A 464 6.29 24.34 19.61
N ASP A 465 6.98 25.17 18.82
CA ASP A 465 6.35 26.38 18.33
C ASP A 465 5.26 25.96 17.32
N PRO A 466 4.05 26.54 17.37
CA PRO A 466 3.03 26.27 16.37
C PRO A 466 3.59 26.62 14.99
N PRO A 467 3.42 25.78 13.95
CA PRO A 467 3.84 26.10 12.60
C PRO A 467 3.40 27.51 12.19
N GLY A 468 4.34 28.36 11.77
CA GLY A 468 4.07 29.76 11.45
C GLY A 468 3.02 29.96 10.35
N ASP A 469 2.77 28.93 9.54
CA ASP A 469 1.73 28.92 8.52
C ASP A 469 0.37 28.37 9.00
N LEU A 470 0.25 27.73 10.18
CA LEU A 470 -1.06 27.50 10.82
C LEU A 470 -1.75 28.82 11.12
N SER A 471 -0.99 29.83 11.55
CA SER A 471 -1.51 31.18 11.81
C SER A 471 -1.89 31.91 10.51
N ARG A 472 -1.20 31.61 9.40
CA ARG A 472 -1.43 32.26 8.10
C ARG A 472 -2.54 31.57 7.28
N ALA A 473 -2.65 30.24 7.35
CA ALA A 473 -3.77 29.46 6.83
C ALA A 473 -5.04 29.68 7.67
N ALA A 474 -4.91 29.84 9.01
CA ALA A 474 -5.99 30.33 9.87
C ALA A 474 -6.51 31.68 9.40
N ALA A 475 -5.61 32.64 9.11
CA ALA A 475 -5.98 33.99 8.67
C ALA A 475 -6.65 34.01 7.29
N GLN A 476 -6.35 33.06 6.40
CA GLN A 476 -7.04 32.94 5.11
C GLN A 476 -8.40 32.23 5.21
N MET A 477 -8.53 31.23 6.11
CA MET A 477 -9.81 30.54 6.37
C MET A 477 -10.71 31.29 7.38
N GLU A 478 -10.18 32.32 8.05
CA GLU A 478 -10.87 33.22 8.99
C GLU A 478 -12.07 33.95 8.36
N LYS A 479 -12.09 34.13 7.03
CA LYS A 479 -13.23 34.75 6.35
C LYS A 479 -14.48 33.86 6.27
N GLN A 480 -14.41 32.57 6.65
CA GLN A 480 -15.53 31.65 6.48
C GLN A 480 -15.96 30.86 7.73
N SER A 481 -15.21 30.81 8.84
CA SER A 481 -15.77 30.26 10.10
C SER A 481 -14.92 30.50 11.36
N ASP A 482 -15.55 30.99 12.43
CA ASP A 482 -15.01 31.09 13.80
C ASP A 482 -14.63 29.72 14.43
N GLY A 483 -15.11 28.60 13.88
CA GLY A 483 -14.87 27.25 14.41
C GLY A 483 -13.42 26.77 14.29
N PHE A 484 -12.64 27.27 13.32
CA PHE A 484 -11.27 26.81 13.06
C PHE A 484 -10.32 27.15 14.23
N ARG A 485 -10.46 28.34 14.83
CA ARG A 485 -9.61 28.77 15.95
C ARG A 485 -9.87 27.95 17.21
N ALA A 486 -11.12 27.54 17.44
CA ALA A 486 -11.50 26.68 18.54
C ALA A 486 -10.93 25.27 18.37
N LEU A 487 -10.97 24.71 17.16
CA LEU A 487 -10.49 23.34 16.89
C LEU A 487 -8.97 23.22 16.84
N ALA A 488 -8.29 24.15 16.15
CA ALA A 488 -6.84 24.24 16.19
C ALA A 488 -6.35 24.35 17.65
N GLY A 489 -7.03 25.15 18.47
CA GLY A 489 -6.75 25.30 19.90
C GLY A 489 -7.10 24.09 20.78
N LEU A 490 -8.19 23.36 20.53
CA LEU A 490 -8.69 22.27 21.39
C LEU A 490 -8.26 20.86 20.98
N ALA A 491 -8.07 20.61 19.68
CA ALA A 491 -7.80 19.29 19.10
C ALA A 491 -6.35 19.09 18.65
N PHE A 492 -5.64 20.18 18.28
CA PHE A 492 -4.29 20.11 17.69
C PHE A 492 -3.18 20.71 18.57
N CYS A 493 -3.53 21.50 19.60
CA CYS A 493 -2.57 22.22 20.45
C CYS A 493 -2.56 21.77 21.92
N ASP A 494 -3.12 20.60 22.25
CA ASP A 494 -3.06 20.04 23.61
C ASP A 494 -1.96 18.96 23.69
N PRO A 495 -0.74 19.31 24.16
CA PRO A 495 0.40 18.41 24.21
C PRO A 495 0.27 17.26 25.22
N GLU A 496 -0.80 17.21 26.02
CA GLU A 496 -1.07 16.11 26.96
C GLU A 496 -2.00 15.01 26.38
N LYS A 497 -2.55 15.20 25.18
CA LYS A 497 -3.44 14.20 24.55
C LYS A 497 -2.64 13.16 23.74
N GLN A 498 -2.90 11.88 24.02
CA GLN A 498 -2.21 10.65 23.56
C GLN A 498 -2.30 10.35 22.04
N HIS A 499 -2.50 11.34 21.17
CA HIS A 499 -2.84 11.15 19.75
C HIS A 499 -1.69 11.42 18.79
N ILE A 500 -0.50 11.76 19.27
CA ILE A 500 0.68 12.09 18.43
C ILE A 500 1.79 11.05 18.64
N TRP A 501 2.25 10.47 17.54
CA TRP A 501 3.31 9.47 17.50
C TRP A 501 4.48 9.95 16.66
N HIS A 502 5.69 9.83 17.20
CA HIS A 502 6.94 10.05 16.47
C HIS A 502 7.59 8.71 16.18
N ILE A 503 7.62 8.34 14.90
CA ILE A 503 8.14 7.05 14.44
C ILE A 503 9.57 7.26 13.90
N PRO A 504 10.57 6.56 14.46
CA PRO A 504 11.96 6.63 14.00
C PRO A 504 12.15 6.20 12.53
N GLY A 505 13.35 6.36 12.00
CA GLY A 505 13.68 5.86 10.67
C GLY A 505 13.58 4.34 10.54
N LEU A 506 13.06 3.87 9.41
CA LEU A 506 12.86 2.44 9.11
C LEU A 506 14.17 1.65 9.11
N TRP A 507 15.23 2.22 8.53
CA TRP A 507 16.49 1.53 8.29
C TRP A 507 17.55 1.92 9.32
N HIS A 508 18.27 0.92 9.82
CA HIS A 508 19.49 1.10 10.57
C HIS A 508 20.70 0.99 9.62
N GLY A 509 21.01 2.10 8.93
CA GLY A 509 22.08 2.20 7.94
C GLY A 509 21.57 2.43 6.51
N ALA A 510 22.42 2.19 5.51
CA ALA A 510 22.10 2.42 4.09
C ALA A 510 21.49 1.17 3.41
N PRO A 511 20.26 1.25 2.87
CA PRO A 511 19.66 0.19 2.04
C PRO A 511 20.53 -0.14 0.80
N PRO A 512 20.43 -1.34 0.21
CA PRO A 512 19.45 -2.39 0.48
C PRO A 512 19.84 -3.39 1.57
N MET A 513 21.09 -3.36 2.07
CA MET A 513 21.59 -4.31 3.07
C MET A 513 21.37 -3.85 4.53
N ALA A 514 20.77 -2.68 4.74
CA ALA A 514 20.44 -2.17 6.07
C ALA A 514 19.41 -3.05 6.77
N ALA A 515 19.60 -3.30 8.07
CA ALA A 515 18.60 -3.94 8.91
C ALA A 515 17.46 -2.98 9.22
N VAL A 516 16.28 -3.50 9.53
CA VAL A 516 15.18 -2.69 10.08
C VAL A 516 15.58 -2.20 11.47
N SER A 517 15.29 -0.93 11.75
CA SER A 517 15.55 -0.31 13.05
C SER A 517 14.72 -0.96 14.16
N LEU A 518 15.37 -1.31 15.28
CA LEU A 518 14.68 -1.81 16.46
C LEU A 518 13.71 -0.76 17.01
N ALA A 519 14.13 0.50 17.10
CA ALA A 519 13.32 1.60 17.59
C ALA A 519 12.09 1.85 16.70
N TYR A 520 12.21 1.64 15.38
CA TYR A 520 11.05 1.66 14.49
C TYR A 520 10.06 0.56 14.88
N SER A 521 10.55 -0.68 14.99
CA SER A 521 9.70 -1.85 15.29
C SER A 521 8.97 -1.71 16.63
N GLU A 522 9.64 -1.21 17.66
CA GLU A 522 9.05 -0.93 18.97
C GLU A 522 7.96 0.16 18.88
N ALA A 523 8.24 1.27 18.20
CA ALA A 523 7.27 2.35 18.06
C ALA A 523 6.02 1.92 17.26
N ILE A 524 6.20 1.12 16.22
CA ILE A 524 5.10 0.54 15.43
C ILE A 524 4.27 -0.43 16.27
N PHE A 525 4.92 -1.24 17.09
CA PHE A 525 4.23 -2.17 17.98
C PHE A 525 3.36 -1.43 19.00
N GLU A 526 3.87 -0.38 19.64
CA GLU A 526 3.10 0.43 20.59
C GLU A 526 1.95 1.19 19.91
N LEU A 527 2.18 1.73 18.70
CA LEU A 527 1.12 2.35 17.89
C LEU A 527 0.01 1.33 17.60
N LYS A 528 0.37 0.13 17.14
CA LYS A 528 -0.59 -0.94 16.87
C LYS A 528 -1.39 -1.30 18.13
N ARG A 529 -0.74 -1.41 19.28
CA ARG A 529 -1.40 -1.69 20.56
C ARG A 529 -2.41 -0.60 20.91
N CYS A 530 -2.03 0.66 20.81
CA CYS A 530 -2.94 1.78 21.06
C CYS A 530 -4.14 1.76 20.10
N LEU A 531 -3.93 1.50 18.81
CA LEU A 531 -5.03 1.39 17.84
C LEU A 531 -6.01 0.28 18.24
N LEU A 532 -5.50 -0.91 18.59
CA LEU A 532 -6.33 -2.04 19.00
C LEU A 532 -7.05 -1.79 20.34
N GLU A 533 -6.39 -1.14 21.30
CA GLU A 533 -7.01 -0.76 22.58
C GLU A 533 -8.12 0.27 22.39
N ASN A 534 -7.95 1.24 21.48
CA ASN A 534 -9.00 2.22 21.15
C ASN A 534 -10.22 1.55 20.49
N ILE A 535 -9.97 0.55 19.64
CA ILE A 535 -11.02 -0.27 19.03
C ILE A 535 -11.78 -1.03 20.14
N ARG A 536 -11.05 -1.69 21.04
CA ARG A 536 -11.62 -2.43 22.19
C ARG A 536 -12.47 -1.55 23.09
N ASN A 537 -11.97 -0.37 23.44
CA ASN A 537 -12.62 0.53 24.40
C ASN A 537 -13.84 1.27 23.82
N GLY A 538 -14.18 1.05 22.54
CA GLY A 538 -15.35 1.68 21.91
C GLY A 538 -15.20 3.17 21.62
N LEU A 539 -13.99 3.71 21.75
CA LEU A 539 -13.65 5.07 21.33
C LEU A 539 -13.75 5.25 19.81
N SER A 540 -13.74 4.14 19.08
CA SER A 540 -14.25 4.08 17.72
C SER A 540 -15.73 3.72 17.75
N ASN A 541 -16.61 4.56 17.19
CA ASN A 541 -18.06 4.32 17.10
C ASN A 541 -18.38 2.83 16.85
N GLN A 542 -18.83 2.12 17.89
CA GLN A 542 -18.98 0.65 17.90
C GLN A 542 -20.08 0.14 16.95
N ASN A 543 -20.84 1.05 16.33
CA ASN A 543 -22.05 0.71 15.58
C ASN A 543 -21.91 0.70 14.06
N LYS A 544 -20.73 0.95 13.47
CA LYS A 544 -20.55 0.81 12.00
C LYS A 544 -20.50 -0.66 11.56
N ASN A 545 -21.64 -1.33 11.61
CA ASN A 545 -21.84 -2.61 10.92
C ASN A 545 -21.58 -2.40 9.41
N ILE A 546 -21.13 -3.42 8.68
CA ILE A 546 -20.93 -3.37 7.23
C ILE A 546 -22.18 -2.87 6.49
N GLN A 547 -23.38 -3.07 7.04
CA GLN A 547 -24.63 -2.48 6.52
C GLN A 547 -24.63 -0.95 6.52
N GLN A 548 -24.10 -0.32 7.59
CA GLN A 548 -23.95 1.13 7.65
C GLN A 548 -22.88 1.61 6.68
N LEU A 549 -21.79 0.86 6.51
CA LEU A 549 -20.78 1.15 5.49
C LEU A 549 -21.38 1.10 4.07
N ILE A 550 -22.20 0.09 3.78
CA ILE A 550 -22.94 -0.03 2.52
C ILE A 550 -23.86 1.18 2.32
N GLU A 551 -24.57 1.60 3.36
CA GLU A 551 -25.47 2.76 3.29
C GLU A 551 -24.70 4.07 3.08
N LEU A 552 -23.57 4.25 3.78
CA LEU A 552 -22.70 5.40 3.59
C LEU A 552 -22.18 5.47 2.17
N VAL A 553 -21.72 4.35 1.61
CA VAL A 553 -21.22 4.30 0.22
C VAL A 553 -22.33 4.60 -0.79
N ARG A 554 -23.57 4.17 -0.56
CA ARG A 554 -24.70 4.49 -1.46
C ARG A 554 -25.15 5.94 -1.43
N ARG A 555 -24.86 6.66 -0.36
CA ARG A 555 -25.22 8.09 -0.21
C ARG A 555 -24.21 9.03 -0.85
N LEU A 556 -23.06 8.49 -1.29
CA LEU A 556 -22.08 9.19 -2.13
C LEU A 556 -22.63 9.30 -3.55
#